data_AF-A0A0T9AC38-F1
#
_entry.id   AF-A0A0T9AC38-F1
#
_cell.length_a   1.000
_cell.length_b   1.000
_cell.length_c   1.000
_cell.angle_alpha   90.00
_cell.angle_beta   90.00
_cell.angle_gamma   90.00
#
_symmetry.space_group_name_H-M   'P 1'
#
loop_
_entity.id
_entity.type
_entity.pdbx_description
1 polymer ?
#
loop_
_entity_poly.entity_id
_entity_poly.type
_entity_poly.pdbx_seq_one_letter_code
_entity_poly.pdbx_strand_id
1 'polypeptide(L)'
;MEQKHRSEFPEKELWDLTALYQDREDFLRAIEKAREDINQFSRDYKGNLHTFEDFEKAFAELEQIYIQMSHIGNYAFMPQTTDYSNDEFANIAQAGMEFETDASVALTLTMPWWQQMRKSWTVWVNCLT
;
A
#
# COMPACT_ATOMS: atom_id res chain seq x y z
N MET A 1 15.18 35.47 2.87
CA MET A 1 14.69 34.69 1.71
C MET A 1 13.18 34.83 1.70
N GLU A 2 12.61 35.21 0.57
CA GLU A 2 11.15 35.35 0.41
C GLU A 2 10.58 33.98 0.04
N GLN A 3 9.56 33.52 0.79
CA GLN A 3 8.93 32.23 0.56
C GLN A 3 7.90 32.39 -0.56
N LYS A 4 8.23 31.90 -1.75
CA LYS A 4 7.34 31.95 -2.92
C LYS A 4 6.21 30.94 -2.79
N HIS A 5 5.05 31.28 -3.34
CA HIS A 5 3.93 30.34 -3.40
C HIS A 5 4.22 29.21 -4.40
N ARG A 6 3.73 27.99 -4.13
CA ARG A 6 3.99 26.81 -4.97
C ARG A 6 3.59 27.02 -6.43
N SER A 7 2.53 27.80 -6.68
CA SER A 7 2.05 28.14 -8.03
C SER A 7 2.99 29.04 -8.84
N GLU A 8 4.02 29.61 -8.22
CA GLU A 8 5.00 30.48 -8.89
C GLU A 8 6.21 29.70 -9.43
N PHE A 9 6.30 28.40 -9.13
CA PHE A 9 7.38 27.54 -9.62
C PHE A 9 7.06 27.01 -11.02
N PRO A 10 8.05 26.89 -11.92
CA PRO A 10 7.87 26.28 -13.22
C PRO A 10 7.40 24.82 -13.12
N GLU A 11 6.52 24.36 -14.02
CA GLU A 11 5.98 22.99 -14.00
C GLU A 11 7.05 21.89 -13.97
N LYS A 12 8.19 22.10 -14.64
CA LYS A 12 9.34 21.17 -14.64
C LYS A 12 9.99 20.96 -13.26
N GLU A 13 9.73 21.84 -12.30
CA GLU A 13 10.22 21.78 -10.92
C GLU A 13 9.15 21.19 -9.97
N LEU A 14 7.94 20.96 -10.48
CA LEU A 14 6.87 20.30 -9.76
C LEU A 14 6.99 18.79 -9.91
N TRP A 15 6.53 18.08 -8.90
CA TRP A 15 6.43 16.63 -8.94
C TRP A 15 5.29 16.25 -9.90
N ASP A 16 5.61 15.50 -10.95
CA ASP A 16 4.60 14.93 -11.84
C ASP A 16 4.02 13.65 -11.21
N LEU A 17 2.83 13.80 -10.63
CA LEU A 17 2.12 12.70 -9.97
C LEU A 17 1.22 11.92 -10.93
N THR A 18 1.08 12.36 -12.18
CA THR A 18 0.28 11.67 -13.20
C THR A 18 0.85 10.29 -13.55
N ALA A 19 2.15 10.08 -13.28
CA ALA A 19 2.81 8.78 -13.40
C ALA A 19 2.30 7.74 -12.38
N LEU A 20 1.72 8.17 -11.25
CA LEU A 20 1.12 7.29 -10.25
C LEU A 20 -0.39 7.12 -10.49
N TYR A 21 -1.11 8.24 -10.57
CA TYR A 21 -2.55 8.27 -10.82
C TYR A 21 -2.88 9.46 -11.69
N GLN A 22 -3.72 9.26 -12.71
CA GLN A 22 -4.05 10.32 -13.67
C GLN A 22 -4.77 11.50 -12.99
N ASP A 23 -5.65 11.19 -12.04
CA ASP A 23 -6.45 12.14 -11.30
C ASP A 23 -6.86 11.59 -9.93
N ARG A 24 -7.63 12.39 -9.18
CA ARG A 24 -8.13 12.02 -7.85
C ARG A 24 -9.10 10.85 -7.89
N GLU A 25 -9.90 10.70 -8.94
CA GLU A 25 -10.83 9.57 -9.04
C GLU A 25 -10.08 8.26 -9.26
N ASP A 26 -9.01 8.30 -10.05
CA ASP A 26 -8.12 7.16 -10.28
C ASP A 26 -7.44 6.72 -8.98
N PHE A 27 -6.96 7.67 -8.18
CA PHE A 27 -6.42 7.40 -6.84
C PHE A 27 -7.47 6.75 -5.91
N LEU A 28 -8.70 7.27 -5.87
CA LEU A 28 -9.76 6.70 -5.05
C LEU A 28 -10.15 5.28 -5.50
N ARG A 29 -10.18 5.03 -6.81
CA ARG A 29 -10.40 3.68 -7.37
C ARG A 29 -9.27 2.73 -6.97
N ALA A 30 -8.03 3.20 -6.95
CA ALA A 30 -6.90 2.39 -6.52
C ALA A 30 -6.97 2.01 -5.03
N ILE A 31 -7.43 2.94 -4.17
CA ILE A 31 -7.72 2.64 -2.76
C ILE A 31 -8.77 1.54 -2.63
N GLU A 32 -9.91 1.67 -3.32
CA GLU A 32 -10.99 0.67 -3.25
C GLU A 32 -10.53 -0.70 -3.77
N LYS A 33 -9.79 -0.71 -4.90
CA LYS A 33 -9.20 -1.92 -5.46
C LYS A 33 -8.27 -2.60 -4.46
N ALA A 34 -7.37 -1.85 -3.82
CA ALA A 34 -6.42 -2.40 -2.86
C ALA A 34 -7.13 -2.92 -1.60
N ARG A 35 -8.20 -2.24 -1.13
CA ARG A 35 -9.05 -2.74 -0.03
C ARG A 35 -9.70 -4.06 -0.40
N GLU A 36 -10.22 -4.19 -1.62
CA GLU A 36 -10.82 -5.43 -2.11
C GLU A 36 -9.78 -6.55 -2.21
N ASP A 37 -8.61 -6.26 -2.76
CA ASP A 37 -7.49 -7.22 -2.87
C ASP A 37 -7.03 -7.73 -1.50
N ILE A 38 -6.90 -6.85 -0.49
CA ILE A 38 -6.57 -7.24 0.90
C ILE A 38 -7.66 -8.13 1.51
N ASN A 39 -8.93 -7.79 1.29
CA ASN A 39 -10.05 -8.57 1.79
C ASN A 39 -10.12 -9.94 1.12
N GLN A 40 -9.84 -10.00 -0.18
CA GLN A 40 -9.80 -11.25 -0.94
C GLN A 40 -8.64 -12.13 -0.47
N PHE A 41 -7.43 -11.57 -0.37
CA PHE A 41 -6.25 -12.23 0.20
C PHE A 41 -6.54 -12.86 1.58
N SER A 42 -7.18 -12.09 2.46
CA SER A 42 -7.57 -12.59 3.78
C SER A 42 -8.56 -13.75 3.70
N ARG A 43 -9.54 -13.73 2.80
CA ARG A 43 -10.51 -14.84 2.63
C ARG A 43 -9.85 -16.09 2.07
N ASP A 44 -8.97 -15.93 1.08
CA ASP A 44 -8.39 -17.04 0.35
C ASP A 44 -7.39 -17.82 1.21
N TYR A 45 -6.57 -17.11 2.00
CA TYR A 45 -5.46 -17.73 2.71
C TYR A 45 -5.69 -17.92 4.21
N LYS A 46 -6.70 -17.30 4.81
CA LYS A 46 -6.99 -17.50 6.24
C LYS A 46 -7.48 -18.92 6.51
N GLY A 47 -6.59 -19.73 7.08
CA GLY A 47 -6.86 -21.11 7.45
C GLY A 47 -6.70 -22.13 6.32
N ASN A 48 -6.33 -21.70 5.11
CA ASN A 48 -6.25 -22.53 3.90
C ASN A 48 -4.83 -22.70 3.35
N LEU A 49 -3.79 -22.20 4.04
CA LEU A 49 -2.40 -22.35 3.63
C LEU A 49 -1.86 -23.73 4.05
N HIS A 50 -1.89 -24.70 3.12
CA HIS A 50 -1.55 -26.08 3.42
C HIS A 50 -0.39 -26.63 2.58
N THR A 51 -0.17 -26.11 1.38
CA THR A 51 0.84 -26.61 0.45
C THR A 51 1.86 -25.53 0.08
N PHE A 52 3.04 -25.95 -0.37
CA PHE A 52 4.08 -25.04 -0.88
C PHE A 52 3.55 -24.10 -1.97
N GLU A 53 2.71 -24.62 -2.87
CA GLU A 53 2.12 -23.85 -3.96
C GLU A 53 1.15 -22.77 -3.44
N ASP A 54 0.39 -23.05 -2.38
CA ASP A 54 -0.46 -22.04 -1.74
C ASP A 54 0.38 -20.89 -1.15
N PHE A 55 1.57 -21.22 -0.63
CA PHE A 55 2.50 -20.23 -0.09
C PHE A 55 3.11 -19.34 -1.17
N GLU A 56 3.59 -19.93 -2.27
CA GLU A 56 4.16 -19.15 -3.38
C GLU A 56 3.12 -18.19 -3.98
N LYS A 57 1.88 -18.66 -4.15
CA LYS A 57 0.77 -17.82 -4.62
C LYS A 57 0.47 -16.68 -3.63
N ALA A 58 0.35 -17.00 -2.35
CA ALA A 58 0.11 -15.98 -1.32
C ALA A 58 1.21 -14.93 -1.27
N PHE A 59 2.48 -15.31 -1.43
CA PHE A 59 3.58 -14.35 -1.48
C PHE A 59 3.50 -13.43 -2.69
N ALA A 60 3.22 -13.97 -3.88
CA ALA A 60 3.10 -13.18 -5.09
C ALA A 60 1.94 -12.18 -5.00
N GLU A 61 0.79 -12.60 -4.50
CA GLU A 61 -0.37 -11.72 -4.31
C GLU A 61 -0.12 -10.64 -3.25
N LEU A 62 0.50 -11.03 -2.13
CA LEU A 62 0.86 -10.08 -1.07
C LEU A 62 1.87 -9.03 -1.54
N GLU A 63 2.84 -9.40 -2.37
CA GLU A 63 3.79 -8.46 -2.98
C GLU A 63 3.07 -7.38 -3.79
N GLN A 64 2.10 -7.79 -4.63
CA GLN A 64 1.30 -6.83 -5.41
C GLN A 64 0.51 -5.87 -4.51
N ILE A 65 -0.07 -6.37 -3.42
CA ILE A 65 -0.76 -5.53 -2.42
C ILE A 65 0.21 -4.50 -1.82
N TYR A 66 1.43 -4.90 -1.43
CA TYR A 66 2.41 -3.97 -0.86
C TYR A 66 2.87 -2.91 -1.88
N ILE A 67 3.01 -3.27 -3.16
CA ILE A 67 3.33 -2.31 -4.22
C ILE A 67 2.22 -1.27 -4.34
N GLN A 68 0.95 -1.70 -4.39
CA GLN A 68 -0.20 -0.80 -4.43
C GLN A 68 -0.24 0.12 -3.20
N MET A 69 -0.04 -0.44 -1.99
CA MET A 69 0.01 0.35 -0.76
C MET A 69 1.10 1.42 -0.82
N SER A 70 2.29 1.08 -1.33
CA SER A 70 3.38 2.05 -1.49
C SER A 70 3.02 3.18 -2.47
N HIS A 71 2.39 2.86 -3.60
CA HIS A 71 1.97 3.88 -4.56
C HIS A 71 0.88 4.81 -3.98
N ILE A 72 -0.10 4.25 -3.27
CA ILE A 72 -1.15 5.01 -2.59
C ILE A 72 -0.54 5.93 -1.53
N GLY A 73 0.34 5.41 -0.66
CA GLY A 73 1.00 6.21 0.37
C GLY A 73 1.85 7.35 -0.19
N ASN A 74 2.64 7.05 -1.22
CA ASN A 74 3.47 8.05 -1.89
C ASN A 74 2.61 9.16 -2.52
N TYR A 75 1.54 8.81 -3.23
CA TYR A 75 0.63 9.80 -3.81
C TYR A 75 -0.12 10.60 -2.74
N ALA A 76 -0.50 9.98 -1.62
CA ALA A 76 -1.21 10.67 -0.53
C ALA A 76 -0.31 11.70 0.19
N PHE A 77 0.98 11.41 0.33
CA PHE A 77 1.92 12.20 1.11
C PHE A 77 2.53 13.39 0.32
N MET A 78 2.88 13.19 -0.95
CA MET A 78 3.60 14.19 -1.74
C MET A 78 2.85 15.53 -1.95
N PRO A 79 1.54 15.56 -2.21
CA PRO A 79 0.77 16.81 -2.33
C PRO A 79 0.69 17.59 -1.01
N GLN A 80 0.56 16.90 0.13
CA GLN A 80 0.45 17.57 1.42
C GLN A 80 1.78 18.23 1.85
N THR A 81 2.92 17.57 1.62
CA THR A 81 4.25 18.16 1.89
C THR A 81 4.60 19.35 1.01
N THR A 82 3.87 19.47 -0.09
CA THR A 82 4.01 20.51 -1.09
C THR A 82 3.31 21.81 -0.66
N ASP A 83 2.11 21.69 -0.08
CA ASP A 83 1.32 22.80 0.43
C ASP A 83 0.36 22.32 1.51
N TYR A 84 0.68 22.63 2.76
CA TYR A 84 -0.14 22.25 3.93
C TYR A 84 -1.40 23.11 4.10
N SER A 85 -1.53 24.22 3.38
CA SER A 85 -2.68 25.12 3.48
C SER A 85 -3.83 24.76 2.53
N ASN A 86 -3.62 23.77 1.66
CA ASN A 86 -4.61 23.31 0.70
C ASN A 86 -5.48 22.18 1.27
N ASP A 87 -6.76 22.47 1.44
CA ASP A 87 -7.75 21.51 1.95
C ASP A 87 -7.90 20.26 1.07
N GLU A 88 -7.71 20.37 -0.25
CA GLU A 88 -7.78 19.22 -1.15
C GLU A 88 -6.62 18.23 -0.89
N PHE A 89 -5.42 18.76 -0.67
CA PHE A 89 -4.26 17.93 -0.33
C PHE A 89 -4.40 17.30 1.07
N ALA A 90 -5.01 18.03 2.01
CA ALA A 90 -5.34 17.47 3.32
C ALA A 90 -6.34 16.29 3.20
N ASN A 91 -7.37 16.42 2.36
CA ASN A 91 -8.34 15.35 2.11
C ASN A 91 -7.70 14.11 1.44
N ILE A 92 -6.78 14.32 0.49
CA ILE A 92 -6.03 13.24 -0.17
C ILE A 92 -5.14 12.50 0.84
N ALA A 93 -4.40 13.26 1.67
CA ALA A 93 -3.56 12.68 2.70
C ALA A 93 -4.36 11.90 3.75
N GLN A 94 -5.51 12.43 4.17
CA GLN A 94 -6.40 11.74 5.10
C GLN A 94 -6.90 10.41 4.51
N ALA A 95 -7.37 10.40 3.25
CA ALA A 95 -7.84 9.18 2.61
C ALA A 95 -6.74 8.11 2.50
N GLY A 96 -5.52 8.51 2.16
CA GLY A 96 -4.36 7.60 2.14
C GLY A 96 -4.01 7.06 3.52
N MET A 97 -4.01 7.92 4.55
CA MET A 97 -3.72 7.52 5.94
C MET A 97 -4.76 6.56 6.52
N GLU A 98 -6.05 6.82 6.26
CA GLU A 98 -7.14 5.94 6.64
C GLU A 98 -6.98 4.57 5.98
N PHE A 99 -6.69 4.55 4.67
CA PHE A 99 -6.41 3.32 3.94
C PHE A 99 -5.20 2.57 4.51
N GLU A 100 -4.05 3.21 4.71
CA GLU A 100 -2.85 2.56 5.24
C GLU A 100 -3.08 1.98 6.63
N THR A 101 -3.83 2.69 7.48
CA THR A 101 -4.18 2.21 8.82
C THR A 101 -5.03 0.95 8.74
N ASP A 102 -6.09 0.97 7.93
CA ASP A 102 -6.98 -0.17 7.74
C ASP A 102 -6.26 -1.38 7.13
N ALA A 103 -5.45 -1.13 6.09
CA ALA A 103 -4.65 -2.14 5.41
C ALA A 103 -3.63 -2.77 6.37
N SER A 104 -2.94 -1.95 7.16
CA SER A 104 -1.98 -2.40 8.17
C SER A 104 -2.67 -3.27 9.23
N VAL A 105 -3.85 -2.90 9.71
CA VAL A 105 -4.62 -3.71 10.66
C VAL A 105 -5.02 -5.06 10.04
N ALA A 106 -5.56 -5.04 8.82
CA ALA A 106 -6.01 -6.24 8.12
C ALA A 106 -4.86 -7.22 7.87
N LEU A 107 -3.71 -6.73 7.40
CA LEU A 107 -2.52 -7.54 7.14
C LEU A 107 -1.82 -7.96 8.44
N THR A 108 -1.80 -7.13 9.49
CA THR A 108 -1.21 -7.49 10.79
C THR A 108 -1.99 -8.60 11.50
N LEU A 109 -3.31 -8.71 11.30
CA LEU A 109 -4.07 -9.86 11.79
C LEU A 109 -3.62 -11.18 11.14
N THR A 110 -2.96 -11.13 9.98
CA THR A 110 -2.32 -12.28 9.34
C THR A 110 -0.89 -12.54 9.84
N MET A 111 -0.25 -11.59 10.53
CA MET A 111 1.15 -11.69 11.00
C MET A 111 1.45 -12.83 11.98
N PRO A 112 0.57 -13.18 12.95
CA PRO A 112 0.79 -14.34 13.82
C PRO A 112 0.89 -15.66 13.04
N TRP A 113 0.04 -15.81 12.03
CA TRP A 113 0.06 -16.95 11.12
C TRP A 113 1.36 -16.94 10.30
N TRP A 114 1.75 -15.77 9.78
CA TRP A 114 3.02 -15.59 9.08
C TRP A 114 4.25 -15.94 9.91
N GLN A 115 4.31 -15.55 11.18
CA GLN A 115 5.43 -15.92 12.07
C GLN A 115 5.46 -17.43 12.34
N GLN A 116 4.30 -18.05 12.52
CA GLN A 116 4.18 -19.49 12.71
C GLN A 116 4.63 -20.25 11.46
N MET A 117 4.28 -19.76 10.28
CA MET A 117 4.62 -20.36 8.99
C MET A 117 6.09 -20.12 8.61
N ARG A 118 6.68 -18.94 8.93
CA ARG A 118 8.12 -18.67 8.75
C ARG A 118 8.97 -19.64 9.57
N LYS A 119 8.55 -19.98 10.80
CA LYS A 119 9.20 -21.03 11.61
C LYS A 119 9.11 -22.41 10.95
N SER A 120 7.94 -22.79 10.43
CA SER A 120 7.78 -24.06 9.69
C SER A 120 8.66 -24.10 8.43
N TRP A 121 8.77 -23.00 7.69
CA TRP A 121 9.63 -22.90 6.51
C TRP A 121 11.12 -23.02 6.85
N THR A 122 11.61 -22.35 7.90
CA THR A 122 13.01 -22.51 8.36
C THR A 122 13.31 -23.95 8.78
N VAL A 123 12.36 -24.62 9.44
CA VAL A 123 12.51 -26.04 9.80
C VAL A 123 12.52 -26.94 8.56
N TRP A 124 11.66 -26.68 7.58
CA TRP A 124 11.60 -27.45 6.33
C TRP A 124 12.82 -27.28 5.44
N VAL A 125 13.31 -26.04 5.26
CA VAL A 125 14.53 -25.75 4.49
C VAL A 125 15.74 -26.43 5.14
N ASN A 126 15.85 -26.41 6.47
CA ASN A 126 16.91 -27.11 7.19
C ASN A 126 16.77 -28.65 7.19
N CYS A 127 15.60 -29.20 6.83
CA CYS A 127 15.39 -30.65 6.68
C CYS A 127 15.71 -31.16 5.26
N LEU A 128 15.83 -30.26 4.28
CA LEU A 128 16.16 -30.58 2.88
C LEU A 128 17.65 -30.38 2.55
N THR A 129 18.46 -29.94 3.52
CA THR A 129 19.93 -29.85 3.48
C THR A 129 20.55 -30.86 4.43
#